data_AF-A0AAE3EJ11-F1
#
_entry.id   AF-A0AAE3EJ11-F1
#
_cell.length_a   1.000
_cell.length_b   1.000
_cell.length_c   1.000
_cell.angle_alpha   90.00
_cell.angle_beta   90.00
_cell.angle_gamma   90.00
#
_symmetry.space_group_name_H-M   'P 1'
#
loop_
_entity.id
_entity.type
_entity.pdbx_description
1 polymer ?
#
loop_
_entity_poly.entity_id
_entity_poly.type
_entity_poly.pdbx_seq_one_letter_code
_entity_poly.pdbx_strand_id
1 'polypeptide(L)'
;MSESNTSIVSFTDVSFFWPDPSTGQIETGSKPVFSGFTADIPGGFVSLTGPNGAGKTTFMLLAGARVLPIEGVVRLFGMDTRILSGASSPDGTAPGPGLTPEVEHRRSLACSYIYQNMEFEKDSAGELSLAAVLDQVYEGGGLQGNAEDLKKNVYSVFELEKLKDRRLDALSKGEQQRVYLAFSALYGSKSIMMDEPMFAMEPRQKEKALDFFKNLCRETPVSVYVSLHELALTRKYFDTVMLFHPDRSIDLGTPEEVLTAESLEKAYGVPEAMLYDGEKLTRAAFVEEVDIIKDSFAEK
;
A
#
# COMPACT_ATOMS: atom_id res chain seq x y z
N MET A 1 18.91 20.93 -14.37
CA MET A 1 18.03 21.72 -13.48
C MET A 1 17.14 20.71 -12.80
N SER A 2 17.36 20.47 -11.50
CA SER A 2 16.63 19.48 -10.71
C SER A 2 15.18 19.93 -10.56
N GLU A 3 14.25 19.22 -11.17
CA GLU A 3 12.83 19.40 -10.86
C GLU A 3 12.64 19.16 -9.35
N SER A 4 12.02 20.13 -8.69
CA SER A 4 11.70 20.10 -7.27
C SER A 4 10.88 18.85 -6.97
N ASN A 5 11.42 17.98 -6.10
CA ASN A 5 10.71 16.84 -5.54
C ASN A 5 9.55 17.39 -4.69
N THR A 6 8.42 17.66 -5.34
CA THR A 6 7.27 18.30 -4.69
C THR A 6 6.63 17.27 -3.78
N SER A 7 6.61 17.53 -2.47
CA SER A 7 5.89 16.73 -1.48
C SER A 7 4.42 16.61 -1.90
N ILE A 8 3.93 15.37 -2.05
CA ILE A 8 2.53 15.10 -2.39
C ILE A 8 1.75 14.76 -1.14
N VAL A 9 2.39 14.09 -0.18
CA VAL A 9 1.80 13.76 1.12
C VAL A 9 2.62 14.47 2.20
N SER A 10 1.97 15.31 3.01
CA SER A 10 2.63 15.99 4.13
C SER A 10 1.91 15.73 5.43
N PHE A 11 2.65 15.41 6.49
CA PHE A 11 2.20 15.31 7.86
C PHE A 11 2.80 16.48 8.65
N THR A 12 1.99 17.20 9.42
CA THR A 12 2.43 18.31 10.27
C THR A 12 1.90 18.11 11.68
N ASP A 13 2.81 17.82 12.62
CA ASP A 13 2.54 17.63 14.05
C ASP A 13 1.39 16.64 14.33
N VAL A 14 1.41 15.51 13.62
CA VAL A 14 0.29 14.56 13.60
C VAL A 14 0.34 13.62 14.79
N SER A 15 -0.76 13.58 15.53
CA SER A 15 -1.01 12.56 16.55
C SER A 15 -2.21 11.68 16.17
N PHE A 16 -2.05 10.37 16.32
CA PHE A 16 -3.11 9.40 16.02
C PHE A 16 -3.09 8.19 16.97
N PHE A 17 -4.29 7.81 17.39
CA PHE A 17 -4.59 6.64 18.21
C PHE A 17 -5.68 5.84 17.52
N TRP A 18 -5.54 4.52 17.52
CA TRP A 18 -6.68 3.68 17.21
C TRP A 18 -7.67 3.73 18.38
N PRO A 19 -8.93 4.12 18.15
CA PRO A 19 -9.96 3.96 19.16
C PRO A 19 -10.14 2.47 19.44
N ASP A 20 -10.50 2.13 20.67
CA ASP A 20 -10.88 0.77 21.02
C ASP A 20 -12.06 0.34 20.14
N PRO A 21 -11.98 -0.82 19.45
CA PRO A 21 -13.00 -1.23 18.50
C PRO A 21 -14.39 -1.45 19.11
N SER A 22 -14.45 -1.74 20.43
CA SER A 22 -15.70 -2.06 21.13
C SER A 22 -16.42 -0.82 21.65
N THR A 23 -15.67 0.19 22.06
CA THR A 23 -16.18 1.42 22.68
C THR A 23 -16.15 2.63 21.74
N GLY A 24 -15.31 2.58 20.70
CA GLY A 24 -15.03 3.72 19.82
C GLY A 24 -14.26 4.84 20.52
N GLN A 25 -13.81 4.64 21.76
CA GLN A 25 -13.10 5.65 22.56
C GLN A 25 -11.60 5.34 22.60
N ILE A 26 -10.79 6.38 22.80
CA ILE A 26 -9.36 6.20 23.05
C ILE A 26 -9.20 5.76 24.51
N GLU A 27 -8.67 4.57 24.72
CA GLU A 27 -8.44 4.08 26.08
C GLU A 27 -7.36 4.91 26.79
N THR A 28 -7.55 5.11 28.10
CA THR A 28 -6.57 5.81 28.91
C THR A 28 -5.31 4.95 29.04
N GLY A 29 -4.19 5.43 28.49
CA GLY A 29 -2.90 4.72 28.52
C GLY A 29 -2.54 3.98 27.23
N SER A 30 -3.37 4.03 26.19
CA SER A 30 -2.98 3.57 24.85
C SER A 30 -1.72 4.30 24.38
N LYS A 31 -0.77 3.58 23.78
CA LYS A 31 0.35 4.24 23.09
C LYS A 31 -0.12 4.77 21.73
N PRO A 32 0.17 6.03 21.38
CA PRO A 32 -0.13 6.54 20.05
C PRO A 32 0.62 5.74 18.99
N VAL A 33 0.01 5.62 17.81
CA VAL A 33 0.74 5.16 16.62
C VAL A 33 1.69 6.25 16.16
N PHE A 34 1.24 7.51 16.19
CA PHE A 34 2.03 8.70 15.91
C PHE A 34 1.80 9.76 17.00
N SER A 35 2.86 10.44 17.41
CA SER A 35 2.83 11.52 18.41
C SER A 35 3.71 12.68 17.91
N GLY A 36 3.10 13.76 17.44
CA GLY A 36 3.81 14.90 16.83
C GLY A 36 4.57 14.55 15.54
N PHE A 37 4.10 13.56 14.78
CA PHE A 37 4.78 13.08 13.57
C PHE A 37 4.72 14.11 12.45
N THR A 38 5.88 14.43 11.87
CA THR A 38 6.03 15.39 10.77
C THR A 38 6.91 14.79 9.69
N ALA A 39 6.42 14.80 8.45
CA ALA A 39 7.16 14.29 7.29
C ALA A 39 6.58 14.83 5.98
N ASP A 40 7.44 14.98 4.99
CA ASP A 40 7.09 15.33 3.61
C ASP A 40 7.49 14.18 2.70
N ILE A 41 6.52 13.57 2.04
CA ILE A 41 6.74 12.40 1.19
C ILE A 41 6.55 12.80 -0.27
N PRO A 42 7.54 12.51 -1.14
CA PRO A 42 7.45 12.83 -2.55
C PRO A 42 6.39 11.97 -3.26
N GLY A 43 6.08 12.38 -4.48
CA GLY A 43 5.36 11.54 -5.43
C GLY A 43 6.24 10.46 -6.09
N GLY A 44 5.67 9.79 -7.09
CA GLY A 44 6.34 8.74 -7.85
C GLY A 44 6.05 7.36 -7.29
N PHE A 45 7.01 6.43 -7.42
CA PHE A 45 6.85 5.04 -6.98
C PHE A 45 7.60 4.79 -5.67
N VAL A 46 6.84 4.74 -4.57
CA VAL A 46 7.35 4.78 -3.20
C VAL A 46 7.03 3.48 -2.46
N SER A 47 8.03 2.87 -1.83
CA SER A 47 7.85 1.70 -0.98
C SER A 47 7.70 2.09 0.48
N LEU A 48 6.81 1.40 1.20
CA LEU A 48 6.77 1.37 2.66
C LEU A 48 7.31 0.01 3.13
N THR A 49 8.40 0.03 3.87
CA THR A 49 9.11 -1.15 4.38
C THR A 49 9.29 -1.03 5.89
N GLY A 50 9.33 -2.15 6.61
CA GLY A 50 9.53 -2.18 8.06
C GLY A 50 8.72 -3.30 8.73
N PRO A 51 8.88 -3.54 10.03
CA PRO A 51 8.23 -4.66 10.70
C PRO A 51 6.71 -4.45 10.85
N ASN A 52 6.03 -5.53 11.22
CA ASN A 52 4.61 -5.47 11.51
C ASN A 52 4.33 -4.56 12.69
N GLY A 53 3.24 -3.83 12.58
CA GLY A 53 2.86 -2.89 13.61
C GLY A 53 3.78 -1.67 13.72
N ALA A 54 4.69 -1.38 12.77
CA ALA A 54 5.51 -0.15 12.77
C ALA A 54 4.74 1.12 12.35
N GLY A 55 3.55 0.97 11.77
CA GLY A 55 2.65 2.09 11.45
C GLY A 55 2.41 2.33 9.95
N LYS A 56 2.90 1.44 9.07
CA LYS A 56 2.74 1.50 7.60
C LYS A 56 1.27 1.68 7.18
N THR A 57 0.39 0.78 7.61
CA THR A 57 -1.06 0.84 7.34
C THR A 57 -1.67 2.13 7.85
N THR A 58 -1.37 2.52 9.10
CA THR A 58 -1.90 3.76 9.69
C THR A 58 -1.44 4.99 8.92
N PHE A 59 -0.17 5.03 8.51
CA PHE A 59 0.37 6.09 7.66
C PHE A 59 -0.45 6.22 6.37
N MET A 60 -0.66 5.11 5.66
CA MET A 60 -1.38 5.13 4.39
C MET A 60 -2.86 5.50 4.57
N LEU A 61 -3.52 5.02 5.62
CA LEU A 61 -4.91 5.36 5.91
C LEU A 61 -5.08 6.86 6.22
N LEU A 62 -4.13 7.45 6.96
CA LEU A 62 -4.09 8.89 7.22
C LEU A 62 -3.84 9.68 5.93
N ALA A 63 -2.83 9.28 5.15
CA ALA A 63 -2.45 9.93 3.90
C ALA A 63 -3.58 9.88 2.85
N GLY A 64 -4.30 8.76 2.77
CA GLY A 64 -5.41 8.53 1.83
C GLY A 64 -6.78 9.01 2.32
N ALA A 65 -6.84 9.79 3.41
CA ALA A 65 -8.08 10.29 4.01
C ALA A 65 -9.10 9.20 4.37
N ARG A 66 -8.62 8.01 4.77
CA ARG A 66 -9.46 6.88 5.23
C ARG A 66 -9.69 6.95 6.73
N VAL A 67 -8.71 7.44 7.47
CA VAL A 67 -8.83 7.88 8.85
C VAL A 67 -8.30 9.31 8.97
N LEU A 68 -8.70 10.02 10.02
CA LEU A 68 -8.31 11.41 10.23
C LEU A 68 -7.38 11.52 11.45
N PRO A 69 -6.40 12.44 11.41
CA PRO A 69 -5.56 12.68 12.57
C PRO A 69 -6.37 13.35 13.70
N ILE A 70 -6.05 12.99 14.95
CA ILE A 70 -6.69 13.59 16.14
C ILE A 70 -6.12 15.00 16.35
N GLU A 71 -4.81 15.14 16.22
CA GLU A 71 -4.10 16.42 16.25
C GLU A 71 -3.23 16.57 15.01
N GLY A 72 -2.89 17.81 14.68
CA GLY A 72 -2.10 18.12 13.49
C GLY A 72 -2.89 18.02 12.20
N VAL A 73 -2.16 18.05 11.09
CA VAL A 73 -2.74 18.09 9.74
C VAL A 73 -2.01 17.13 8.82
N VAL A 74 -2.79 16.35 8.08
CA VAL A 74 -2.32 15.55 6.95
C VAL A 74 -2.85 16.18 5.68
N ARG A 75 -1.98 16.33 4.66
CA ARG A 75 -2.38 16.82 3.34
C ARG A 75 -2.00 15.83 2.26
N LEU A 76 -2.86 15.72 1.26
CA LEU A 76 -2.65 14.99 0.02
C LEU A 76 -2.84 15.97 -1.15
N PHE A 77 -1.83 16.12 -2.01
CA PHE A 77 -1.76 17.17 -3.04
C PHE A 77 -2.01 18.58 -2.47
N GLY A 78 -1.49 18.85 -1.27
CA GLY A 78 -1.68 20.11 -0.56
C GLY A 78 -3.08 20.32 0.04
N MET A 79 -4.02 19.40 -0.15
CA MET A 79 -5.37 19.47 0.43
C MET A 79 -5.45 18.73 1.76
N ASP A 80 -5.99 19.36 2.79
CA ASP A 80 -6.25 18.72 4.09
C ASP A 80 -7.17 17.49 3.92
N THR A 81 -6.77 16.35 4.47
CA THR A 81 -7.50 15.09 4.35
C THR A 81 -8.90 15.15 4.97
N ARG A 82 -9.15 16.06 5.92
CA ARG A 82 -10.50 16.33 6.45
C ARG A 82 -11.44 16.85 5.37
N ILE A 83 -10.96 17.74 4.51
CA ILE A 83 -11.75 18.28 3.39
C ILE A 83 -12.10 17.16 2.40
N LEU A 84 -11.12 16.30 2.09
CA LEU A 84 -11.31 15.13 1.22
C LEU A 84 -12.33 14.15 1.79
N SER A 85 -12.32 13.93 3.11
CA SER A 85 -13.28 13.06 3.79
C SER A 85 -14.67 13.68 3.98
N GLY A 86 -14.91 14.90 3.48
CA GLY A 86 -16.18 15.61 3.65
C GLY A 86 -16.39 16.19 5.06
N ALA A 87 -15.35 16.18 5.89
CA ALA A 87 -15.34 16.84 7.20
C ALA A 87 -14.85 18.29 7.01
N SER A 88 -15.71 19.30 7.16
CA SER A 88 -15.26 20.70 7.30
C SER A 88 -16.22 21.38 8.27
N SER A 89 -15.82 22.02 9.38
CA SER A 89 -14.74 22.99 9.62
C SER A 89 -14.03 22.73 10.99
N PRO A 90 -12.87 23.37 11.32
CA PRO A 90 -12.14 23.21 12.60
C PRO A 90 -12.92 23.56 13.88
N ASP A 91 -14.12 24.10 13.71
CA ASP A 91 -15.04 24.56 14.74
C ASP A 91 -15.99 23.44 15.26
N GLY A 92 -15.82 22.20 14.79
CA GLY A 92 -16.46 21.03 15.41
C GLY A 92 -17.98 20.93 15.21
N THR A 93 -18.55 21.68 14.26
CA THR A 93 -19.99 21.64 13.95
C THR A 93 -20.35 20.73 12.77
N ALA A 94 -19.53 19.69 12.53
CA ALA A 94 -19.73 18.73 11.44
C ALA A 94 -20.63 17.55 11.84
N PRO A 95 -21.41 16.99 10.89
CA PRO A 95 -22.12 15.74 11.07
C PRO A 95 -21.13 14.56 11.15
N GLY A 96 -21.52 13.51 11.86
CA GLY A 96 -20.75 12.28 12.04
C GLY A 96 -20.50 11.48 10.74
N PRO A 97 -19.93 10.26 10.84
CA PRO A 97 -19.53 9.47 9.68
C PRO A 97 -20.75 9.15 8.80
N GLY A 98 -20.80 9.79 7.64
CA GLY A 98 -21.75 9.53 6.58
C GLY A 98 -21.11 10.03 5.29
N LEU A 99 -20.18 9.25 4.73
CA LEU A 99 -19.62 9.56 3.41
C LEU A 99 -20.76 9.48 2.40
N THR A 100 -21.15 10.62 1.83
CA THR A 100 -22.01 10.61 0.66
C THR A 100 -21.25 9.95 -0.50
N PRO A 101 -21.95 9.35 -1.48
CA PRO A 101 -21.30 8.79 -2.67
C PRO A 101 -20.39 9.81 -3.38
N GLU A 102 -20.75 11.10 -3.35
CA GLU A 102 -19.95 12.19 -3.91
C GLU A 102 -18.62 12.39 -3.16
N VAL A 103 -18.65 12.38 -1.83
CA VAL A 103 -17.44 12.49 -1.00
C VAL A 103 -16.54 11.28 -1.21
N GLU A 104 -17.10 10.08 -1.26
CA GLU A 104 -16.34 8.86 -1.51
C GLU A 104 -15.72 8.84 -2.91
N HIS A 105 -16.48 9.25 -3.93
CA HIS A 105 -15.98 9.36 -5.29
C HIS A 105 -14.83 10.37 -5.39
N ARG A 106 -14.99 11.58 -4.83
CA ARG A 106 -13.92 12.59 -4.79
C ARG A 106 -12.69 12.09 -4.06
N ARG A 107 -12.85 11.41 -2.92
CA ARG A 107 -11.75 10.79 -2.18
C ARG A 107 -11.05 9.71 -3.02
N SER A 108 -11.81 8.89 -3.73
CA SER A 108 -11.27 7.83 -4.59
C SER A 108 -10.53 8.41 -5.80
N LEU A 109 -11.01 9.50 -6.40
CA LEU A 109 -10.30 10.23 -7.46
C LEU A 109 -8.98 10.83 -6.97
N ALA A 110 -8.93 11.28 -5.71
CA ALA A 110 -7.68 11.71 -5.09
C ALA A 110 -6.77 10.49 -4.82
N CYS A 111 -7.29 9.46 -4.15
CA CYS A 111 -6.53 8.28 -3.73
C CYS A 111 -7.35 6.98 -3.80
N SER A 112 -6.95 6.08 -4.70
CA SER A 112 -7.34 4.67 -4.66
C SER A 112 -6.60 3.96 -3.53
N TYR A 113 -7.26 2.97 -2.91
CA TYR A 113 -6.68 2.24 -1.79
C TYR A 113 -6.97 0.74 -1.92
N ILE A 114 -5.93 -0.09 -1.80
CA ILE A 114 -6.04 -1.55 -1.63
C ILE A 114 -5.73 -1.86 -0.17
N TYR A 115 -6.72 -2.38 0.56
CA TYR A 115 -6.56 -2.76 1.97
C TYR A 115 -5.89 -4.12 2.12
N GLN A 116 -5.15 -4.26 3.22
CA GLN A 116 -4.68 -5.57 3.65
C GLN A 116 -5.90 -6.47 3.89
N ASN A 117 -5.89 -7.67 3.31
CA ASN A 117 -7.02 -8.61 3.34
C ASN A 117 -8.34 -8.05 2.79
N MET A 118 -8.28 -7.20 1.76
CA MET A 118 -9.49 -6.79 1.02
C MET A 118 -10.21 -8.03 0.47
N GLU A 119 -11.51 -8.14 0.76
CA GLU A 119 -12.41 -9.15 0.22
C GLU A 119 -13.68 -8.44 -0.29
N PHE A 120 -14.27 -8.94 -1.38
CA PHE A 120 -15.56 -8.42 -1.84
C PHE A 120 -16.70 -8.98 -1.01
N GLU A 121 -17.64 -8.11 -0.63
CA GLU A 121 -18.91 -8.56 -0.08
C GLU A 121 -19.65 -9.43 -1.12
N LYS A 122 -20.10 -10.60 -0.68
CA LYS A 122 -20.74 -11.61 -1.53
C LYS A 122 -22.05 -11.13 -2.17
N ASP A 123 -22.66 -10.08 -1.61
CA ASP A 123 -24.01 -9.64 -1.96
C ASP A 123 -24.04 -8.45 -2.93
N SER A 124 -22.97 -7.66 -3.05
CA SER A 124 -22.96 -6.44 -3.89
C SER A 124 -22.54 -6.70 -5.35
N ALA A 125 -21.76 -7.75 -5.60
CA ALA A 125 -21.27 -8.12 -6.94
C ALA A 125 -22.03 -9.30 -7.56
N GLY A 126 -23.17 -9.69 -6.96
CA GLY A 126 -23.78 -11.02 -7.01
C GLY A 126 -24.18 -11.60 -8.38
N GLU A 127 -24.00 -10.90 -9.49
CA GLU A 127 -24.34 -11.39 -10.85
C GLU A 127 -23.39 -10.92 -11.96
N LEU A 128 -22.49 -9.96 -11.71
CA LEU A 128 -21.67 -9.37 -12.76
C LEU A 128 -20.40 -10.20 -13.00
N SER A 129 -20.02 -10.28 -14.28
CA SER A 129 -18.72 -10.82 -14.66
C SER A 129 -17.61 -9.84 -14.29
N LEU A 130 -16.39 -10.34 -14.08
CA LEU A 130 -15.21 -9.51 -13.83
C LEU A 130 -15.05 -8.42 -14.90
N ALA A 131 -15.31 -8.74 -16.17
CA ALA A 131 -15.24 -7.76 -17.25
C ALA A 131 -16.23 -6.61 -17.05
N ALA A 132 -17.48 -6.92 -16.69
CA ALA A 132 -18.49 -5.90 -16.43
C ALA A 132 -18.12 -5.02 -15.23
N VAL A 133 -17.51 -5.59 -14.18
CA VAL A 133 -17.03 -4.80 -13.05
C VAL A 133 -15.84 -3.91 -13.45
N LEU A 134 -14.91 -4.42 -14.25
CA LEU A 134 -13.79 -3.62 -14.78
C LEU A 134 -14.28 -2.44 -15.64
N ASP A 135 -15.34 -2.66 -16.43
CA ASP A 135 -15.96 -1.61 -17.23
C ASP A 135 -16.59 -0.53 -16.33
N GLN A 136 -17.32 -0.93 -15.28
CA GLN A 136 -17.90 0.03 -14.33
C GLN A 136 -16.83 0.83 -13.56
N VAL A 137 -15.74 0.18 -13.14
CA VAL A 137 -14.60 0.85 -12.48
C VAL A 137 -13.97 1.88 -13.39
N TYR A 138 -13.81 1.54 -14.66
CA TYR A 138 -13.28 2.44 -15.67
C TYR A 138 -14.21 3.63 -15.94
N GLU A 139 -15.50 3.37 -16.17
CA GLU A 139 -16.51 4.41 -16.47
C GLU A 139 -16.77 5.34 -15.28
N GLY A 140 -16.73 4.82 -14.05
CA GLY A 140 -16.88 5.58 -12.82
C GLY A 140 -15.58 6.21 -12.30
N GLY A 141 -14.48 6.07 -13.04
CA GLY A 141 -13.15 6.55 -12.67
C GLY A 141 -12.80 7.94 -13.19
N GLY A 142 -11.55 8.34 -12.99
CA GLY A 142 -10.97 9.62 -13.39
C GLY A 142 -10.07 9.58 -14.62
N LEU A 143 -9.94 8.43 -15.29
CA LEU A 143 -9.08 8.30 -16.48
C LEU A 143 -9.60 9.17 -17.63
N GLN A 144 -8.69 9.94 -18.25
CA GLN A 144 -8.94 10.71 -19.46
C GLN A 144 -7.99 10.27 -20.57
N GLY A 145 -8.46 10.17 -21.82
CA GLY A 145 -7.63 9.83 -22.99
C GLY A 145 -7.79 8.39 -23.50
N ASN A 146 -6.76 7.85 -24.16
CA ASN A 146 -6.77 6.54 -24.82
C ASN A 146 -6.70 5.37 -23.80
N ALA A 147 -7.76 5.21 -23.02
CA ALA A 147 -7.83 4.18 -22.00
C ALA A 147 -7.97 2.76 -22.54
N GLU A 148 -8.29 2.60 -23.83
CA GLU A 148 -8.39 1.28 -24.46
C GLU A 148 -7.04 0.54 -24.41
N ASP A 149 -5.95 1.27 -24.67
CA ASP A 149 -4.59 0.73 -24.58
C ASP A 149 -4.21 0.38 -23.15
N LEU A 150 -4.56 1.23 -22.17
CA LEU A 150 -4.33 0.95 -20.76
C LEU A 150 -5.12 -0.28 -20.31
N LYS A 151 -6.39 -0.38 -20.68
CA LYS A 151 -7.25 -1.54 -20.36
C LYS A 151 -6.68 -2.82 -20.95
N LYS A 152 -6.28 -2.81 -22.22
CA LYS A 152 -5.62 -3.95 -22.87
C LYS A 152 -4.32 -4.34 -22.16
N ASN A 153 -3.51 -3.35 -21.78
CA ASN A 153 -2.26 -3.59 -21.04
C ASN A 153 -2.55 -4.20 -19.66
N VAL A 154 -3.52 -3.66 -18.92
CA VAL A 154 -3.99 -4.18 -17.63
C VAL A 154 -4.46 -5.64 -17.76
N TYR A 155 -5.31 -5.97 -18.73
CA TYR A 155 -5.76 -7.34 -18.95
C TYR A 155 -4.61 -8.32 -19.24
N SER A 156 -3.60 -7.86 -20.00
CA SER A 156 -2.42 -8.65 -20.35
C SER A 156 -1.49 -8.86 -19.16
N VAL A 157 -1.09 -7.78 -18.49
CA VAL A 157 -0.15 -7.79 -17.35
C VAL A 157 -0.70 -8.59 -16.19
N PHE A 158 -1.96 -8.35 -15.83
CA PHE A 158 -2.63 -9.01 -14.71
C PHE A 158 -3.31 -10.32 -15.11
N GLU A 159 -3.13 -10.80 -16.34
CA GLU A 159 -3.58 -12.11 -16.83
C GLU A 159 -5.09 -12.35 -16.61
N LEU A 160 -5.91 -11.33 -16.93
CA LEU A 160 -7.35 -11.30 -16.63
C LEU A 160 -8.22 -11.92 -17.72
N GLU A 161 -7.68 -12.19 -18.91
CA GLU A 161 -8.44 -12.70 -20.05
C GLU A 161 -9.19 -14.01 -19.73
N LYS A 162 -8.56 -14.90 -18.95
CA LYS A 162 -9.17 -16.17 -18.51
C LYS A 162 -10.17 -16.01 -17.36
N LEU A 163 -10.21 -14.83 -16.74
CA LEU A 163 -11.03 -14.53 -15.57
C LEU A 163 -12.24 -13.66 -15.93
N LYS A 164 -12.28 -13.08 -17.13
CA LYS A 164 -13.22 -12.03 -17.53
C LYS A 164 -14.70 -12.40 -17.35
N ASP A 165 -15.05 -13.67 -17.55
CA ASP A 165 -16.43 -14.18 -17.45
C ASP A 165 -16.75 -14.74 -16.06
N ARG A 166 -15.76 -14.80 -15.16
CA ARG A 166 -15.95 -15.29 -13.78
C ARG A 166 -16.46 -14.17 -12.89
N ARG A 167 -17.14 -14.56 -11.82
CA ARG A 167 -17.51 -13.68 -10.72
C ARG A 167 -16.34 -13.48 -9.77
N LEU A 168 -16.28 -12.32 -9.10
CA LEU A 168 -15.22 -11.95 -8.16
C LEU A 168 -15.12 -12.88 -6.94
N ASP A 169 -16.25 -13.34 -6.44
CA ASP A 169 -16.36 -14.25 -5.28
C ASP A 169 -15.93 -15.69 -5.61
N ALA A 170 -15.86 -16.05 -6.89
CA ALA A 170 -15.41 -17.35 -7.36
C ALA A 170 -13.90 -17.41 -7.62
N LEU A 171 -13.18 -16.29 -7.49
CA LEU A 171 -11.74 -16.18 -7.73
C LEU A 171 -10.93 -16.69 -6.53
N SER A 172 -9.77 -17.31 -6.81
CA SER A 172 -8.77 -17.59 -5.78
C SER A 172 -8.16 -16.30 -5.22
N LYS A 173 -7.55 -16.35 -4.04
CA LYS A 173 -6.93 -15.16 -3.42
C LYS A 173 -5.89 -14.48 -4.32
N GLY A 174 -5.04 -15.23 -5.00
CA GLY A 174 -4.06 -14.67 -5.94
C GLY A 174 -4.69 -14.07 -7.20
N GLU A 175 -5.81 -14.63 -7.67
CA GLU A 175 -6.62 -14.02 -8.74
C GLU A 175 -7.26 -12.71 -8.29
N GLN A 176 -7.80 -12.66 -7.06
CA GLN A 176 -8.39 -11.45 -6.48
C GLN A 176 -7.34 -10.34 -6.33
N GLN A 177 -6.12 -10.64 -5.85
CA GLN A 177 -5.04 -9.64 -5.77
C GLN A 177 -4.74 -9.01 -7.13
N ARG A 178 -4.65 -9.82 -8.20
CA ARG A 178 -4.46 -9.31 -9.56
C ARG A 178 -5.59 -8.40 -10.02
N VAL A 179 -6.83 -8.71 -9.64
CA VAL A 179 -8.00 -7.88 -9.93
C VAL A 179 -7.97 -6.57 -9.15
N TYR A 180 -7.59 -6.58 -7.86
CA TYR A 180 -7.48 -5.36 -7.06
C TYR A 180 -6.44 -4.40 -7.63
N LEU A 181 -5.28 -4.93 -8.04
CA LEU A 181 -4.24 -4.16 -8.72
C LEU A 181 -4.79 -3.54 -10.02
N ALA A 182 -5.49 -4.32 -10.83
CA ALA A 182 -6.13 -3.83 -12.06
C ALA A 182 -7.16 -2.73 -11.80
N PHE A 183 -8.02 -2.88 -10.79
CA PHE A 183 -8.99 -1.86 -10.40
C PHE A 183 -8.31 -0.55 -10.00
N SER A 184 -7.25 -0.63 -9.19
CA SER A 184 -6.53 0.57 -8.77
C SER A 184 -5.91 1.34 -9.94
N ALA A 185 -5.41 0.63 -10.96
CA ALA A 185 -4.86 1.24 -12.16
C ALA A 185 -5.93 1.84 -13.07
N LEU A 186 -7.07 1.16 -13.22
CA LEU A 186 -8.15 1.59 -14.11
C LEU A 186 -9.03 2.69 -13.52
N TYR A 187 -9.07 2.86 -12.21
CA TYR A 187 -9.88 3.91 -11.60
C TYR A 187 -9.37 5.32 -11.94
N GLY A 188 -8.08 5.49 -12.30
CA GLY A 188 -7.54 6.80 -12.69
C GLY A 188 -7.39 7.79 -11.55
N SER A 189 -7.14 7.31 -10.33
CA SER A 189 -6.81 8.16 -9.19
C SER A 189 -5.50 8.90 -9.39
N LYS A 190 -5.36 10.07 -8.78
CA LYS A 190 -4.08 10.82 -8.76
C LYS A 190 -3.00 10.14 -7.93
N SER A 191 -3.41 9.40 -6.89
CA SER A 191 -2.52 8.51 -6.14
C SER A 191 -3.14 7.14 -5.90
N ILE A 192 -2.29 6.14 -5.70
CA ILE A 192 -2.68 4.76 -5.37
C ILE A 192 -1.89 4.34 -4.13
N MET A 193 -2.59 3.83 -3.12
CA MET A 193 -2.00 3.31 -1.89
C MET A 193 -2.36 1.83 -1.76
N MET A 194 -1.36 0.97 -1.63
CA MET A 194 -1.57 -0.48 -1.62
C MET A 194 -0.88 -1.15 -0.44
N ASP A 195 -1.66 -1.72 0.46
CA ASP A 195 -1.15 -2.34 1.69
C ASP A 195 -1.03 -3.85 1.51
N GLU A 196 0.21 -4.32 1.29
CA GLU A 196 0.54 -5.72 0.99
C GLU A 196 -0.29 -6.36 -0.14
N PRO A 197 -0.49 -5.69 -1.29
CA PRO A 197 -1.46 -6.09 -2.31
C PRO A 197 -1.06 -7.34 -3.11
N MET A 198 0.06 -7.97 -2.77
CA MET A 198 0.69 -9.03 -3.57
C MET A 198 1.03 -10.28 -2.75
N PHE A 199 0.59 -10.37 -1.49
CA PHE A 199 0.99 -11.46 -0.57
C PHE A 199 0.66 -12.88 -1.09
N ALA A 200 -0.40 -13.04 -1.88
CA ALA A 200 -0.86 -14.31 -2.43
C ALA A 200 -0.48 -14.52 -3.91
N MET A 201 0.40 -13.68 -4.47
CA MET A 201 0.80 -13.75 -5.88
C MET A 201 2.13 -14.50 -6.07
N GLU A 202 2.27 -15.17 -7.22
CA GLU A 202 3.53 -15.80 -7.60
C GLU A 202 4.62 -14.75 -7.87
N PRO A 203 5.92 -15.06 -7.65
CA PRO A 203 7.02 -14.11 -7.86
C PRO A 203 6.99 -13.41 -9.24
N ARG A 204 6.76 -14.18 -10.31
CA ARG A 204 6.66 -13.64 -11.68
C ARG A 204 5.52 -12.62 -11.82
N GLN A 205 4.40 -12.84 -11.13
CA GLN A 205 3.26 -11.92 -11.19
C GLN A 205 3.52 -10.66 -10.36
N LYS A 206 4.23 -10.77 -9.23
CA LYS A 206 4.66 -9.60 -8.45
C LYS A 206 5.58 -8.70 -9.28
N GLU A 207 6.59 -9.30 -9.93
CA GLU A 207 7.51 -8.55 -10.79
C GLU A 207 6.78 -7.81 -11.92
N LYS A 208 5.88 -8.50 -12.64
CA LYS A 208 5.04 -7.87 -13.68
C LYS A 208 4.21 -6.70 -13.15
N ALA A 209 3.62 -6.86 -11.97
CA ALA A 209 2.82 -5.80 -11.35
C ALA A 209 3.68 -4.58 -10.98
N LEU A 210 4.84 -4.82 -10.35
CA LEU A 210 5.77 -3.76 -9.97
C LEU A 210 6.34 -3.03 -11.20
N ASP A 211 6.71 -3.76 -12.25
CA ASP A 211 7.12 -3.19 -13.54
C ASP A 211 6.02 -2.29 -14.13
N PHE A 212 4.76 -2.75 -14.10
CA PHE A 212 3.62 -1.99 -14.59
C PHE A 212 3.43 -0.68 -13.82
N PHE A 213 3.38 -0.70 -12.48
CA PHE A 213 3.18 0.53 -11.69
C PHE A 213 4.39 1.46 -11.77
N LYS A 214 5.61 0.93 -11.84
CA LYS A 214 6.82 1.73 -12.08
C LYS A 214 6.74 2.51 -13.39
N ASN A 215 6.32 1.84 -14.47
CA ASN A 215 6.16 2.50 -15.77
C ASN A 215 4.98 3.48 -15.75
N LEU A 216 3.88 3.15 -15.08
CA LEU A 216 2.74 4.05 -14.91
C LEU A 216 3.15 5.37 -14.23
N CYS A 217 3.95 5.32 -13.16
CA CYS A 217 4.49 6.52 -12.51
C CYS A 217 5.51 7.30 -13.37
N ARG A 218 6.17 6.65 -14.34
CA ARG A 218 7.10 7.30 -15.26
C ARG A 218 6.40 8.00 -16.41
N GLU A 219 5.30 7.42 -16.88
CA GLU A 219 4.56 7.89 -18.06
C GLU A 219 3.43 8.87 -17.70
N THR A 220 3.04 8.93 -16.42
CA THR A 220 1.91 9.73 -15.94
C THR A 220 2.26 10.41 -14.61
N PRO A 221 1.54 11.49 -14.21
CA PRO A 221 1.78 12.15 -12.93
C PRO A 221 1.22 11.38 -11.71
N VAL A 222 0.82 10.11 -11.88
CA VAL A 222 0.30 9.31 -10.76
C VAL A 222 1.40 8.98 -9.76
N SER A 223 1.04 8.95 -8.48
CA SER A 223 1.94 8.48 -7.42
C SER A 223 1.43 7.21 -6.77
N VAL A 224 2.30 6.24 -6.59
CA VAL A 224 1.95 4.89 -6.14
C VAL A 224 2.79 4.54 -4.91
N TYR A 225 2.11 4.22 -3.81
CA TYR A 225 2.69 3.86 -2.52
C TYR A 225 2.38 2.40 -2.21
N VAL A 226 3.41 1.58 -1.96
CA VAL A 226 3.24 0.13 -1.78
C VAL A 226 3.94 -0.35 -0.52
N SER A 227 3.17 -0.96 0.38
CA SER A 227 3.72 -1.71 1.51
C SER A 227 4.20 -3.08 1.03
N LEU A 228 5.48 -3.39 1.24
CA LEU A 228 6.12 -4.65 0.86
C LEU A 228 6.98 -5.21 1.99
N HIS A 229 7.11 -6.54 2.02
CA HIS A 229 8.02 -7.24 2.92
C HIS A 229 9.33 -7.70 2.24
N GLU A 230 9.31 -7.87 0.92
CA GLU A 230 10.43 -8.42 0.13
C GLU A 230 11.46 -7.31 -0.18
N LEU A 231 12.56 -7.27 0.57
CA LEU A 231 13.61 -6.26 0.42
C LEU A 231 14.25 -6.27 -0.98
N ALA A 232 14.41 -7.46 -1.57
CA ALA A 232 14.95 -7.61 -2.92
C ALA A 232 14.08 -6.89 -3.97
N LEU A 233 12.75 -7.02 -3.87
CA LEU A 233 11.82 -6.31 -4.75
C LEU A 233 11.84 -4.81 -4.47
N THR A 234 11.87 -4.39 -3.20
CA THR A 234 11.99 -2.97 -2.84
C THR A 234 13.21 -2.33 -3.49
N ARG A 235 14.39 -2.94 -3.38
CA ARG A 235 15.64 -2.45 -3.99
C ARG A 235 15.58 -2.40 -5.52
N LYS A 236 14.96 -3.39 -6.16
CA LYS A 236 14.91 -3.51 -7.62
C LYS A 236 13.96 -2.49 -8.26
N TYR A 237 12.83 -2.22 -7.63
CA TYR A 237 11.70 -1.54 -8.28
C TYR A 237 11.50 -0.09 -7.85
N PHE A 238 11.81 0.29 -6.61
CA PHE A 238 11.40 1.58 -6.07
C PHE A 238 12.53 2.60 -6.14
N ASP A 239 12.17 3.82 -6.49
CA ASP A 239 13.12 4.94 -6.52
C ASP A 239 13.18 5.64 -5.14
N THR A 240 12.15 5.47 -4.31
CA THR A 240 12.06 6.00 -2.95
C THR A 240 11.53 4.95 -1.98
N VAL A 241 12.12 4.90 -0.80
CA VAL A 241 11.77 3.96 0.28
C VAL A 241 11.51 4.75 1.56
N MET A 242 10.45 4.36 2.24
CA MET A 242 10.14 4.73 3.61
C MET A 242 10.39 3.51 4.50
N LEU A 243 11.46 3.54 5.29
CA LEU A 243 11.74 2.50 6.27
C LEU A 243 11.18 2.90 7.64
N PHE A 244 10.19 2.15 8.09
CA PHE A 244 9.54 2.34 9.38
C PHE A 244 10.27 1.58 10.47
N HIS A 245 10.54 2.26 11.58
CA HIS A 245 11.17 1.69 12.77
C HIS A 245 10.13 1.35 13.85
N PRO A 246 10.44 0.46 14.80
CA PRO A 246 9.54 0.13 15.93
C PRO A 246 9.19 1.34 16.80
N ASP A 247 10.08 2.33 16.85
CA ASP A 247 9.90 3.60 17.56
C ASP A 247 9.06 4.63 16.78
N ARG A 248 8.51 4.24 15.62
CA ARG A 248 7.67 5.07 14.71
C ARG A 248 8.41 6.14 13.94
N SER A 249 9.74 6.22 14.06
CA SER A 249 10.54 7.02 13.15
C SER A 249 10.53 6.42 11.74
N ILE A 250 10.75 7.27 10.73
CA ILE A 250 10.78 6.87 9.33
C ILE A 250 12.03 7.45 8.70
N ASP A 251 12.85 6.58 8.12
CA ASP A 251 13.93 6.99 7.22
C ASP A 251 13.37 7.05 5.79
N LEU A 252 13.60 8.18 5.11
CA LEU A 252 13.11 8.44 3.76
C LEU A 252 14.28 8.76 2.83
N GLY A 253 14.35 8.09 1.68
CA GLY A 253 15.42 8.27 0.71
C GLY A 253 15.40 7.20 -0.37
N THR A 254 16.48 7.09 -1.12
CA THR A 254 16.66 6.00 -2.09
C THR A 254 16.86 4.65 -1.38
N PRO A 255 16.64 3.51 -2.05
CA PRO A 255 16.92 2.20 -1.47
C PRO A 255 18.36 2.04 -0.96
N GLU A 256 19.35 2.66 -1.62
CA GLU A 256 20.76 2.57 -1.23
C GLU A 256 21.04 3.37 0.05
N GLU A 257 20.40 4.52 0.24
CA GLU A 257 20.56 5.38 1.41
C GLU A 257 19.84 4.80 2.64
N VAL A 258 18.68 4.18 2.45
CA VAL A 258 17.78 3.80 3.55
C VAL A 258 17.90 2.33 3.94
N LEU A 259 18.10 1.43 2.97
CA LEU A 259 18.19 -0.01 3.25
C LEU A 259 19.65 -0.41 3.48
N THR A 260 20.32 0.29 4.40
CA THR A 260 21.66 -0.12 4.88
C THR A 260 21.51 -1.25 5.91
N ALA A 261 22.58 -2.02 6.14
CA ALA A 261 22.58 -3.05 7.17
C ALA A 261 22.21 -2.47 8.55
N GLU A 262 22.81 -1.35 8.94
CA GLU A 262 22.54 -0.67 10.21
C GLU A 262 21.06 -0.25 10.34
N SER A 263 20.50 0.37 9.30
CA SER A 263 19.09 0.79 9.29
C SER A 263 18.14 -0.39 9.36
N LEU A 264 18.42 -1.48 8.63
CA LEU A 264 17.61 -2.69 8.63
C LEU A 264 17.67 -3.41 9.98
N GLU A 265 18.86 -3.53 10.57
CA GLU A 265 19.02 -4.13 11.90
C GLU A 265 18.28 -3.34 12.98
N LYS A 266 18.34 -2.00 12.91
CA LYS A 266 17.56 -1.12 13.79
C LYS A 266 16.05 -1.29 13.58
N ALA A 267 15.61 -1.39 12.33
CA ALA A 267 14.20 -1.50 11.99
C ALA A 267 13.60 -2.86 12.39
N TYR A 268 14.32 -3.96 12.15
CA TYR A 268 13.79 -5.33 12.34
C TYR A 268 14.26 -5.99 13.64
N GLY A 269 15.29 -5.45 14.31
CA GLY A 269 15.83 -6.00 15.56
C GLY A 269 16.58 -7.32 15.40
N VAL A 270 16.97 -7.67 14.17
CA VAL A 270 17.72 -8.89 13.83
C VAL A 270 18.84 -8.55 12.84
N PRO A 271 19.94 -9.32 12.79
CA PRO A 271 21.02 -9.12 11.81
C PRO A 271 20.49 -9.10 10.37
N GLU A 272 21.02 -8.20 9.54
CA GLU A 272 20.55 -8.01 8.16
C GLU A 272 20.58 -9.33 7.35
N ALA A 273 21.63 -10.14 7.55
CA ALA A 273 21.79 -11.42 6.87
C ALA A 273 20.58 -12.36 7.06
N MET A 274 19.92 -12.32 8.23
CA MET A 274 18.75 -13.16 8.52
C MET A 274 17.49 -12.71 7.76
N LEU A 275 17.44 -11.46 7.30
CA LEU A 275 16.32 -10.93 6.53
C LEU A 275 16.29 -11.49 5.10
N TYR A 276 17.45 -11.88 4.55
CA TYR A 276 17.53 -12.52 3.23
C TYR A 276 17.40 -14.06 3.29
N ASP A 277 17.66 -14.67 4.44
CA ASP A 277 17.56 -16.13 4.60
C ASP A 277 16.10 -16.62 4.61
N GLY A 278 15.16 -15.80 5.09
CA GLY A 278 13.72 -16.09 5.01
C GLY A 278 13.19 -16.24 3.59
N GLU A 279 13.85 -15.64 2.59
CA GLU A 279 13.51 -15.77 1.16
C GLU A 279 14.16 -17.01 0.50
N LYS A 280 15.12 -17.67 1.18
CA LYS A 280 15.98 -18.73 0.61
C LYS A 280 15.79 -20.12 1.24
N LEU A 281 14.71 -20.36 1.98
CA LEU A 281 14.35 -21.73 2.40
C LEU A 281 13.86 -22.55 1.19
N THR A 282 14.78 -22.85 0.28
CA THR A 282 14.63 -23.87 -0.75
C THR A 282 14.82 -25.23 -0.11
N ARG A 283 14.19 -26.25 -0.70
CA ARG A 283 14.34 -27.64 -0.26
C ARG A 283 15.81 -28.10 -0.20
N ALA A 284 16.70 -27.47 -0.96
CA ALA A 284 18.14 -27.70 -0.94
C ALA A 284 18.80 -27.17 0.36
N ALA A 285 18.47 -25.94 0.77
CA ALA A 285 18.97 -25.35 2.01
C ALA A 285 18.57 -26.16 3.27
N PHE A 286 17.34 -26.70 3.28
CA PHE A 286 16.89 -27.61 4.34
C PHE A 286 17.66 -28.92 4.40
N VAL A 287 18.09 -29.46 3.26
CA VAL A 287 18.86 -30.72 3.22
C VAL A 287 20.28 -30.47 3.72
N GLU A 288 20.90 -29.35 3.32
CA GLU A 288 22.22 -28.97 3.83
C GLU A 288 22.19 -28.69 5.35
N GLU A 289 21.20 -27.98 5.87
CA GLU A 289 21.06 -27.77 7.32
C GLU A 289 20.80 -29.07 8.08
N VAL A 290 19.97 -29.97 7.53
CA VAL A 290 19.71 -31.27 8.15
C VAL A 290 20.97 -32.14 8.17
N ASP A 291 21.80 -32.08 7.13
CA ASP A 291 23.04 -32.86 7.08
C ASP A 291 24.13 -32.25 7.98
N ILE A 292 24.21 -30.91 8.09
CA ILE A 292 25.06 -30.23 9.08
C ILE A 292 24.65 -30.60 10.51
N ILE A 293 23.35 -30.64 10.78
CA ILE A 293 22.84 -31.05 12.09
C ILE A 293 23.15 -32.52 12.36
N LYS A 294 22.97 -33.44 11.40
CA LYS A 294 23.31 -34.86 11.57
C LYS A 294 24.80 -35.09 11.83
N ASP A 295 25.67 -34.38 11.12
CA ASP A 295 27.12 -34.51 11.32
C ASP A 295 27.53 -34.02 12.72
N SER A 296 26.89 -32.98 13.24
CA SER A 296 27.11 -32.50 14.62
C SER A 296 26.64 -33.47 15.72
N PHE A 297 25.73 -34.39 15.39
CA PHE A 297 25.27 -35.46 16.29
C PHE A 297 26.01 -36.79 16.08
N ALA A 298 26.79 -36.95 15.01
CA ALA A 298 27.62 -38.12 14.75
C ALA A 298 29.00 -38.03 15.44
N GLU A 299 29.42 -36.83 15.87
CA GLU A 299 30.68 -36.59 16.60
C GLU A 299 30.55 -36.63 18.15
N LYS A 300 29.46 -37.20 18.69
CA LYS A 300 29.29 -37.51 20.12
C LYS A 300 29.08 -39.00 20.36
#